data_AF-A0A5E4YK02-F1
#
_entry.id   AF-A0A5E4YK02-F1
#
_cell.length_a   1.000
_cell.length_b   1.000
_cell.length_c   1.000
_cell.angle_alpha   90.00
_cell.angle_beta   90.00
_cell.angle_gamma   90.00
#
_symmetry.space_group_name_H-M   'P 1'
#
loop_
_entity.id
_entity.type
_entity.pdbx_description
1 polymer ?
#
loop_
_entity_poly.entity_id
_entity_poly.type
_entity_poly.pdbx_seq_one_letter_code
_entity_poly.pdbx_strand_id
1 'polypeptide(L)'
;MIPPRNTRFGIDHPLVTVHDHPRRLAHYERMGFSPSPVSYHPWGTVTSLMMFGDNFIELIGVDNADKFGTNAVGDFCFGRYLGSFLAREEGLSLLALHSKDARADHSRLAQIGLETQGILDFRRTMRKPDGSPDEAVVSLGLFIDDSLGDASNFICQQHRPELIWVPEWQTHANGVSNIIGVTYVTPDTDSLRALATRWQQMYGARHVDLYDGGAVADTGCGHLRALSPQRAEARYAAVGLPMAQATRTHAVAITLLAPDLAHIEALWREHGVPYGYNEHGLVVEPEFAGNVVLEFVNHPH
;
A
#
# COMPACT_ATOMS: atom_id res chain seq x y z
N MET A 1 -8.43 17.55 14.86
CA MET A 1 -7.72 16.59 13.98
C MET A 1 -6.48 16.12 14.73
N ILE A 2 -6.30 14.81 14.83
CA ILE A 2 -5.10 14.20 15.42
C ILE A 2 -4.30 13.69 14.20
N PRO A 3 -3.12 14.28 13.90
CA PRO A 3 -2.27 13.76 12.83
C PRO A 3 -1.93 12.28 13.10
N PRO A 4 -1.67 11.48 12.04
CA PRO A 4 -1.33 10.08 12.22
C PRO A 4 -0.11 9.96 13.14
N ARG A 5 -0.12 8.96 14.03
CA ARG A 5 1.00 8.65 14.94
C ARG A 5 2.07 7.79 14.26
N ASN A 6 2.13 7.85 12.93
CA ASN A 6 3.06 7.10 12.12
C ASN A 6 4.52 7.54 12.35
N THR A 7 5.41 6.57 12.27
CA THR A 7 6.85 6.73 12.46
C THR A 7 7.52 7.10 11.14
N ARG A 8 8.72 7.70 11.19
CA ARG A 8 9.50 7.92 9.97
C ARG A 8 9.75 6.55 9.31
N PHE A 9 9.43 6.46 8.02
CA PHE A 9 9.48 5.24 7.20
C PHE A 9 8.54 4.11 7.62
N GLY A 10 7.57 4.38 8.50
CA GLY A 10 6.46 3.46 8.73
C GLY A 10 5.61 3.29 7.47
N ILE A 11 4.82 2.23 7.42
CA ILE A 11 3.84 1.99 6.34
C ILE A 11 2.85 3.16 6.33
N ASP A 12 2.87 3.99 5.29
CA ASP A 12 1.92 5.11 5.14
C ASP A 12 0.70 4.66 4.34
N HIS A 13 0.91 4.11 3.15
CA HIS A 13 -0.16 3.48 2.37
C HIS A 13 0.39 2.59 1.23
N PRO A 14 -0.14 1.37 1.07
CA PRO A 14 0.05 0.61 -0.16
C PRO A 14 -0.87 1.13 -1.28
N LEU A 15 -0.36 1.09 -2.52
CA LEU A 15 -1.11 1.46 -3.73
C LEU A 15 -1.69 0.21 -4.39
N VAL A 16 -2.94 -0.12 -4.09
CA VAL A 16 -3.69 -1.17 -4.78
C VAL A 16 -4.13 -0.63 -6.13
N THR A 17 -3.42 -1.04 -7.17
CA THR A 17 -3.52 -0.52 -8.52
C THR A 17 -4.39 -1.42 -9.38
N VAL A 18 -5.47 -0.86 -9.94
CA VAL A 18 -6.50 -1.62 -10.67
C VAL A 18 -6.87 -0.96 -12.00
N HIS A 19 -7.38 -1.76 -12.92
CA HIS A 19 -7.89 -1.31 -14.21
C HIS A 19 -9.23 -0.58 -14.08
N ASP A 20 -10.14 -1.13 -13.27
CA ASP A 20 -11.50 -0.59 -13.08
C ASP A 20 -11.67 -0.12 -11.64
N HIS A 21 -11.28 1.14 -11.40
CA HIS A 21 -11.37 1.76 -10.08
C HIS A 21 -12.81 1.79 -9.53
N PRO A 22 -13.84 2.25 -10.27
CA PRO A 22 -15.21 2.25 -9.77
C PRO A 22 -15.73 0.86 -9.38
N ARG A 23 -15.49 -0.16 -10.20
CA ARG A 23 -15.88 -1.53 -9.88
C ARG A 23 -15.19 -2.03 -8.63
N ARG A 24 -13.87 -1.79 -8.53
CA ARG A 24 -13.11 -2.24 -7.35
C ARG A 24 -13.54 -1.51 -6.09
N LEU A 25 -13.80 -0.21 -6.17
CA LEU A 25 -14.28 0.59 -5.05
C LEU A 25 -15.56 0.01 -4.45
N ALA A 26 -16.52 -0.37 -5.30
CA ALA A 26 -17.75 -1.02 -4.86
C ALA A 26 -17.51 -2.36 -4.13
N HIS A 27 -16.45 -3.10 -4.47
CA HIS A 27 -16.07 -4.31 -3.73
C HIS A 27 -15.53 -3.98 -2.34
N TYR A 28 -14.73 -2.92 -2.18
CA TYR A 28 -14.27 -2.47 -0.87
C TYR A 28 -15.43 -1.97 0.01
N GLU A 29 -16.42 -1.30 -0.58
CA GLU A 29 -17.66 -0.94 0.13
C GLU A 29 -18.41 -2.18 0.61
N ARG A 30 -18.53 -3.22 -0.22
CA ARG A 30 -19.11 -4.52 0.17
C ARG A 30 -18.34 -5.20 1.30
N MET A 31 -17.02 -5.03 1.35
CA MET A 31 -16.18 -5.50 2.46
C MET A 31 -16.36 -4.69 3.75
N GLY A 32 -17.16 -3.62 3.74
CA GLY A 32 -17.48 -2.80 4.90
C GLY A 32 -16.56 -1.59 5.08
N PHE A 33 -15.73 -1.24 4.10
CA PHE A 33 -14.98 0.01 4.13
C PHE A 33 -15.87 1.20 3.78
N SER A 34 -15.49 2.36 4.30
CA SER A 34 -16.14 3.65 4.00
C SER A 34 -15.11 4.53 3.31
N PRO A 35 -15.03 4.48 1.97
CA PRO A 35 -13.97 5.16 1.23
C PRO A 35 -14.14 6.68 1.24
N SER A 36 -13.03 7.39 1.08
CA SER A 36 -13.05 8.83 0.79
C SER A 36 -13.71 9.11 -0.58
N PRO A 37 -14.17 10.36 -0.81
CA PRO A 37 -14.62 10.78 -2.14
C PRO A 37 -13.56 10.52 -3.21
N VAL A 38 -14.01 10.15 -4.41
CA VAL A 38 -13.14 9.94 -5.58
C VAL A 38 -12.36 11.22 -5.88
N SER A 39 -11.05 11.09 -6.04
CA SER A 39 -10.10 12.17 -6.30
C SER A 39 -9.21 11.84 -7.50
N TYR A 40 -8.61 12.86 -8.11
CA TYR A 40 -7.79 12.75 -9.30
C TYR A 40 -6.42 13.39 -9.10
N HIS A 41 -5.38 12.71 -9.59
CA HIS A 41 -4.03 13.26 -9.60
C HIS A 41 -3.75 14.05 -10.89
N PRO A 42 -2.84 15.03 -10.86
CA PRO A 42 -2.45 15.80 -12.04
C PRO A 42 -1.96 14.95 -13.21
N TRP A 43 -1.38 13.77 -12.93
CA TRP A 43 -0.84 12.83 -13.94
C TRP A 43 -1.86 11.81 -14.45
N GLY A 44 -3.17 12.04 -14.23
CA GLY A 44 -4.23 11.27 -14.88
C GLY A 44 -4.60 9.96 -14.19
N THR A 45 -4.31 9.81 -12.90
CA THR A 45 -4.81 8.68 -12.10
C THR A 45 -6.02 9.09 -11.27
N VAL A 46 -6.91 8.13 -11.02
CA VAL A 46 -8.07 8.24 -10.13
C VAL A 46 -7.80 7.45 -8.85
N THR A 47 -8.25 7.96 -7.71
CA THR A 47 -7.95 7.39 -6.40
C THR A 47 -9.11 7.52 -5.40
N SER A 48 -9.25 6.53 -4.52
CA SER A 48 -10.08 6.55 -3.31
C SER A 48 -9.30 5.94 -2.14
N LEU A 49 -9.52 6.45 -0.94
CA LEU A 49 -8.74 6.08 0.24
C LEU A 49 -9.62 5.35 1.27
N MET A 50 -9.09 4.26 1.82
CA MET A 50 -9.68 3.54 2.95
C MET A 50 -8.86 3.97 4.16
N MET A 51 -9.30 5.08 4.77
CA MET A 51 -8.52 5.82 5.76
C MET A 51 -8.57 5.13 7.12
N PHE A 52 -7.43 4.99 7.79
CA PHE A 52 -7.37 4.45 9.15
C PHE A 52 -6.79 5.47 10.13
N GLY A 53 -6.38 5.05 11.33
CA GLY A 53 -5.81 5.98 12.32
C GLY A 53 -4.44 6.54 11.93
N ASP A 54 -3.56 5.69 11.39
CA ASP A 54 -2.14 6.03 11.15
C ASP A 54 -1.66 5.79 9.71
N ASN A 55 -2.45 5.06 8.92
CA ASN A 55 -2.18 4.71 7.52
C ASN A 55 -3.49 4.53 6.76
N PHE A 56 -3.44 4.20 5.47
CA PHE A 56 -4.64 3.96 4.66
C PHE A 56 -4.32 3.05 3.48
N ILE A 57 -5.32 2.41 2.87
CA ILE A 57 -5.14 1.80 1.54
C ILE A 57 -5.46 2.87 0.50
N GLU A 58 -4.57 3.05 -0.47
CA GLU A 58 -4.88 3.80 -1.67
C GLU A 58 -5.33 2.84 -2.77
N LEU A 59 -6.61 2.90 -3.13
CA LEU A 59 -7.13 2.24 -4.32
C LEU A 59 -6.99 3.19 -5.51
N ILE A 60 -6.16 2.83 -6.49
CA ILE A 60 -5.75 3.71 -7.58
C ILE A 60 -5.90 3.05 -8.95
N GLY A 61 -6.24 3.84 -9.97
CA GLY A 61 -6.31 3.42 -11.37
C GLY A 61 -5.93 4.54 -12.32
N VAL A 62 -5.97 4.26 -13.63
CA VAL A 62 -5.70 5.26 -14.68
C VAL A 62 -7.02 5.81 -15.21
N ASP A 63 -7.22 7.11 -15.07
CA ASP A 63 -8.37 7.85 -15.61
C ASP A 63 -8.08 8.41 -17.01
N ASN A 64 -6.89 8.97 -17.19
CA ASN A 64 -6.51 9.64 -18.43
C ASN A 64 -5.02 9.43 -18.75
N ALA A 65 -4.76 8.47 -19.65
CA ALA A 65 -3.41 8.14 -20.11
C ALA A 65 -2.73 9.26 -20.93
N ASP A 66 -3.49 10.21 -21.51
CA ASP A 66 -2.90 11.34 -22.25
C ASP A 66 -2.11 12.29 -21.33
N LYS A 67 -2.33 12.21 -20.01
CA LYS A 67 -1.57 12.97 -19.00
C LYS A 67 -0.26 12.29 -18.58
N PHE A 68 0.05 11.11 -19.11
CA PHE A 68 1.29 10.42 -18.83
C PHE A 68 2.50 11.27 -19.24
N GLY A 69 3.34 11.59 -18.27
CA GLY A 69 4.50 12.48 -18.41
C GLY A 69 4.37 13.78 -17.61
N THR A 70 3.17 14.11 -17.15
CA THR A 70 2.94 15.23 -16.24
C THR A 70 3.75 15.05 -14.96
N ASN A 71 4.48 16.09 -14.55
CA ASN A 71 5.35 16.11 -13.37
C ASN A 71 6.43 15.01 -13.35
N ALA A 72 6.94 14.60 -14.51
CA ALA A 72 8.08 13.68 -14.58
C ALA A 72 9.32 14.24 -13.87
N VAL A 73 10.07 13.38 -13.20
CA VAL A 73 11.33 13.71 -12.50
C VAL A 73 12.41 12.76 -13.02
N GLY A 74 13.38 13.30 -13.74
CA GLY A 74 14.30 12.49 -14.53
C GLY A 74 13.52 11.61 -15.51
N ASP A 75 13.85 10.32 -15.54
CA ASP A 75 13.15 9.33 -16.38
C ASP A 75 11.84 8.82 -15.74
N PHE A 76 11.64 9.07 -14.45
CA PHE A 76 10.45 8.61 -13.74
C PHE A 76 9.23 9.47 -14.04
N CYS A 77 8.10 8.81 -14.26
CA CYS A 77 6.79 9.43 -14.35
C CYS A 77 5.77 8.53 -13.68
N PHE A 78 5.04 9.07 -12.71
CA PHE A 78 4.10 8.30 -11.89
C PHE A 78 2.97 7.67 -12.74
N GLY A 79 2.37 8.45 -13.65
CA GLY A 79 1.32 7.96 -14.55
C GLY A 79 1.83 6.83 -15.46
N ARG A 80 3.02 6.98 -16.07
CA ARG A 80 3.61 5.92 -16.91
C ARG A 80 3.95 4.68 -16.09
N TYR A 81 4.49 4.84 -14.88
CA TYR A 81 4.79 3.72 -14.00
C TYR A 81 3.55 2.88 -13.71
N LEU A 82 2.44 3.52 -13.31
CA LEU A 82 1.15 2.85 -13.09
C LEU A 82 0.61 2.20 -14.37
N GLY A 83 0.72 2.88 -15.51
CA GLY A 83 0.31 2.32 -16.80
C GLY A 83 1.11 1.07 -17.19
N SER A 84 2.43 1.07 -16.97
CA SER A 84 3.30 -0.08 -17.20
C SER A 84 3.03 -1.22 -16.23
N PHE A 85 2.70 -0.92 -14.98
CA PHE A 85 2.26 -1.92 -14.00
C PHE A 85 0.95 -2.58 -14.46
N LEU A 86 -0.07 -1.80 -14.79
CA LEU A 86 -1.37 -2.29 -15.27
C LEU A 86 -1.29 -3.03 -16.60
N ALA A 87 -0.35 -2.69 -17.49
CA ALA A 87 -0.11 -3.47 -18.71
C ALA A 87 0.33 -4.90 -18.41
N ARG A 88 0.89 -5.15 -17.21
CA ARG A 88 1.27 -6.47 -16.72
C ARG A 88 0.16 -7.08 -15.86
N GLU A 89 -0.29 -6.39 -14.80
CA GLU A 89 -1.26 -6.93 -13.84
C GLU A 89 -1.89 -5.85 -12.95
N GLU A 90 -3.01 -6.18 -12.29
CA GLU A 90 -3.47 -5.44 -11.10
C GLU A 90 -2.64 -5.86 -9.87
N GLY A 91 -2.73 -5.13 -8.76
CA GLY A 91 -2.07 -5.51 -7.50
C GLY A 91 -1.46 -4.34 -6.75
N LEU A 92 -0.64 -4.62 -5.73
CA LEU A 92 0.06 -3.58 -4.99
C LEU A 92 1.32 -3.16 -5.77
N SER A 93 1.25 -1.97 -6.40
CA SER A 93 2.33 -1.50 -7.29
C SER A 93 3.47 -0.82 -6.57
N LEU A 94 3.17 -0.05 -5.51
CA LEU A 94 4.13 0.66 -4.68
C LEU A 94 3.67 0.69 -3.23
N LEU A 95 4.64 0.77 -2.33
CA LEU A 95 4.38 1.09 -0.93
C LEU A 95 4.94 2.48 -0.60
N ALA A 96 4.03 3.37 -0.18
CA ALA A 96 4.37 4.67 0.37
C ALA A 96 4.83 4.54 1.83
N LEU A 97 5.88 5.28 2.18
CA LEU A 97 6.47 5.30 3.50
C LEU A 97 6.37 6.69 4.12
N HIS A 98 6.08 6.73 5.42
CA HIS A 98 5.72 7.98 6.07
C HIS A 98 6.93 8.91 6.24
N SER A 99 6.76 10.20 5.94
CA SER A 99 7.76 11.23 6.22
C SER A 99 7.11 12.54 6.67
N LYS A 100 7.79 13.21 7.62
CA LYS A 100 7.46 14.58 8.06
C LYS A 100 8.36 15.64 7.41
N ASP A 101 9.39 15.21 6.69
CA ASP A 101 10.32 16.04 5.93
C ASP A 101 10.91 15.20 4.79
N ALA A 102 10.18 15.13 3.69
CA ALA A 102 10.53 14.27 2.55
C ALA A 102 11.89 14.66 1.96
N ARG A 103 12.31 15.92 2.02
CA ARG A 103 13.61 16.34 1.46
C ARG A 103 14.78 15.88 2.33
N ALA A 104 14.69 16.07 3.64
CA ALA A 104 15.72 15.60 4.56
C ALA A 104 15.78 14.06 4.58
N ASP A 105 14.63 13.40 4.56
CA ASP A 105 14.54 11.94 4.56
C ASP A 105 15.00 11.33 3.23
N HIS A 106 14.70 11.98 2.10
CA HIS A 106 15.24 11.60 0.79
C HIS A 106 16.76 11.68 0.78
N SER A 107 17.31 12.81 1.22
CA SER A 107 18.77 13.02 1.30
C SER A 107 19.45 11.97 2.17
N ARG A 108 18.83 11.59 3.30
CA ARG A 108 19.34 10.54 4.19
C ARG A 108 19.39 9.19 3.49
N LEU A 109 18.30 8.77 2.85
CA LEU A 109 18.21 7.48 2.18
C LEU A 109 19.18 7.41 0.97
N ALA A 110 19.33 8.50 0.23
CA ALA A 110 20.33 8.59 -0.84
C ALA A 110 21.78 8.47 -0.31
N GLN A 111 22.10 9.11 0.81
CA GLN A 111 23.44 9.06 1.42
C GLN A 111 23.84 7.67 1.93
N ILE A 112 22.87 6.84 2.33
CA ILE A 112 23.12 5.44 2.70
C ILE A 112 23.10 4.48 1.50
N GLY A 113 23.00 5.02 0.28
CA GLY A 113 23.20 4.28 -0.96
C GLY A 113 21.93 3.76 -1.65
N LEU A 114 20.73 4.22 -1.26
CA LEU A 114 19.52 3.87 -2.02
C LEU A 114 19.46 4.67 -3.33
N GLU A 115 19.31 3.96 -4.44
CA GLU A 115 19.06 4.57 -5.75
C GLU A 115 17.75 5.34 -5.76
N THR A 116 17.75 6.51 -6.41
CA THR A 116 16.62 7.43 -6.39
C THR A 116 16.43 8.16 -7.71
N GLN A 117 15.18 8.42 -8.04
CA GLN A 117 14.77 9.21 -9.20
C GLN A 117 14.52 10.69 -8.83
N GLY A 118 14.74 11.06 -7.57
CA GLY A 118 14.58 12.44 -7.07
C GLY A 118 13.28 12.66 -6.29
N ILE A 119 12.83 13.92 -6.26
CA ILE A 119 11.66 14.36 -5.51
C ILE A 119 10.60 14.90 -6.46
N LEU A 120 9.36 14.42 -6.31
CA LEU A 120 8.19 14.85 -7.07
C LEU A 120 7.26 15.62 -6.13
N ASP A 121 7.03 16.90 -6.44
CA ASP A 121 6.05 17.74 -5.75
C ASP A 121 4.76 17.83 -6.56
N PHE A 122 3.61 17.74 -5.91
CA PHE A 122 2.33 17.94 -6.57
C PHE A 122 1.27 18.53 -5.66
N ARG A 123 0.20 19.02 -6.31
CA ARG A 123 -0.99 19.54 -5.68
C ARG A 123 -2.21 18.85 -6.27
N ARG A 124 -3.22 18.61 -5.45
CA ARG A 124 -4.54 18.16 -5.93
C ARG A 124 -5.62 19.00 -5.28
N THR A 125 -6.59 19.41 -6.09
CA THR A 125 -7.76 20.15 -5.62
C THR A 125 -8.57 19.27 -4.68
N MET A 126 -8.95 19.83 -3.54
CA MET A 126 -9.80 19.22 -2.53
C MET A 126 -11.00 20.12 -2.27
N ARG A 127 -12.05 19.54 -1.69
CA ARG A 127 -13.15 20.31 -1.09
C ARG A 127 -13.14 20.07 0.41
N LYS A 128 -13.29 21.15 1.17
CA LYS A 128 -13.52 21.07 2.63
C LYS A 128 -14.93 20.56 2.91
N PRO A 129 -15.22 20.13 4.16
CA PRO A 129 -16.58 19.75 4.57
C PRO A 129 -17.63 20.85 4.34
N ASP A 130 -17.24 22.12 4.37
CA ASP A 130 -18.11 23.28 4.08
C ASP A 130 -18.33 23.54 2.57
N GLY A 131 -17.73 22.72 1.69
CA GLY A 131 -17.80 22.82 0.24
C GLY A 131 -16.81 23.79 -0.41
N SER A 132 -16.06 24.58 0.37
CA SER A 132 -15.04 25.50 -0.15
C SER A 132 -13.84 24.76 -0.74
N PRO A 133 -13.20 25.30 -1.80
CA PRO A 133 -12.01 24.69 -2.38
C PRO A 133 -10.80 24.82 -1.44
N ASP A 134 -9.94 23.81 -1.46
CA ASP A 134 -8.60 23.82 -0.88
C ASP A 134 -7.67 22.97 -1.75
N GLU A 135 -6.40 22.87 -1.39
CA GLU A 135 -5.42 22.04 -2.09
C GLU A 135 -4.65 21.17 -1.10
N ALA A 136 -4.63 19.86 -1.34
CA ALA A 136 -3.63 19.00 -0.74
C ALA A 136 -2.30 19.26 -1.45
N VAL A 137 -1.24 19.42 -0.66
CA VAL A 137 0.13 19.66 -1.12
C VAL A 137 0.98 18.50 -0.64
N VAL A 138 1.68 17.84 -1.56
CA VAL A 138 2.37 16.58 -1.30
C VAL A 138 3.77 16.60 -1.92
N SER A 139 4.75 16.06 -1.19
CA SER A 139 6.09 15.78 -1.71
C SER A 139 6.37 14.28 -1.63
N LEU A 140 6.85 13.71 -2.72
CA LEU A 140 7.24 12.31 -2.83
C LEU A 140 8.75 12.20 -3.05
N GLY A 141 9.47 11.43 -2.25
CA GLY A 141 10.85 11.04 -2.53
C GLY A 141 10.89 9.63 -3.13
N LEU A 142 11.38 9.49 -4.35
CA LEU A 142 11.23 8.28 -5.16
C LEU A 142 12.43 7.35 -4.99
N PHE A 143 12.19 6.07 -4.71
CA PHE A 143 13.24 5.05 -4.59
C PHE A 143 12.84 3.76 -5.32
N ILE A 144 12.60 3.91 -6.63
CA ILE A 144 12.23 2.83 -7.53
C ILE A 144 13.47 2.01 -7.89
N ASP A 145 13.36 0.71 -7.74
CA ASP A 145 14.42 -0.27 -7.95
C ASP A 145 13.82 -1.52 -8.59
N ASP A 146 14.01 -1.66 -9.91
CA ASP A 146 13.45 -2.77 -10.68
C ASP A 146 14.04 -4.12 -10.27
N SER A 147 15.24 -4.14 -9.67
CA SER A 147 15.86 -5.37 -9.16
C SER A 147 15.10 -5.97 -7.98
N LEU A 148 14.31 -5.15 -7.28
CA LEU A 148 13.47 -5.56 -6.15
C LEU A 148 12.04 -5.93 -6.56
N GLY A 149 11.75 -6.04 -7.86
CA GLY A 149 10.41 -6.35 -8.34
C GLY A 149 9.41 -5.26 -7.92
N ASP A 150 8.30 -5.64 -7.30
CA ASP A 150 7.25 -4.71 -6.86
C ASP A 150 7.48 -4.19 -5.42
N ALA A 151 8.65 -4.47 -4.83
CA ALA A 151 9.03 -3.98 -3.51
C ALA A 151 9.73 -2.61 -3.54
N SER A 152 9.47 -1.82 -4.58
CA SER A 152 9.89 -0.41 -4.67
C SER A 152 9.07 0.48 -3.73
N ASN A 153 9.67 1.60 -3.30
CA ASN A 153 9.04 2.51 -2.36
C ASN A 153 9.15 3.96 -2.82
N PHE A 154 8.25 4.79 -2.28
CA PHE A 154 8.47 6.22 -2.20
C PHE A 154 8.17 6.69 -0.77
N ILE A 155 8.85 7.75 -0.33
CA ILE A 155 8.50 8.43 0.91
C ILE A 155 7.46 9.52 0.62
N CYS A 156 6.45 9.65 1.47
CA CYS A 156 5.35 10.59 1.28
C CYS A 156 5.29 11.59 2.43
N GLN A 157 5.32 12.88 2.10
CA GLN A 157 5.02 13.96 3.02
C GLN A 157 3.74 14.67 2.60
N GLN A 158 2.76 14.65 3.49
CA GLN A 158 1.51 15.39 3.37
C GLN A 158 1.67 16.72 4.11
N HIS A 159 1.75 17.83 3.38
CA HIS A 159 1.98 19.16 3.98
C HIS A 159 0.72 19.76 4.60
N ARG A 160 -0.45 19.23 4.22
CA ARG A 160 -1.78 19.65 4.70
C ARG A 160 -2.53 18.43 5.26
N PRO A 161 -2.01 17.76 6.31
CA PRO A 161 -2.59 16.51 6.82
C PRO A 161 -4.05 16.67 7.25
N GLU A 162 -4.47 17.86 7.67
CA GLU A 162 -5.85 18.15 8.07
C GLU A 162 -6.88 18.02 6.95
N LEU A 163 -6.44 18.05 5.68
CA LEU A 163 -7.31 17.89 4.52
C LEU A 163 -7.53 16.43 4.11
N ILE A 164 -6.68 15.53 4.60
CA ILE A 164 -6.73 14.11 4.24
C ILE A 164 -7.13 13.23 5.43
N TRP A 165 -6.68 13.55 6.65
CA TRP A 165 -7.00 12.83 7.88
C TRP A 165 -8.33 13.32 8.46
N VAL A 166 -9.39 13.08 7.72
CA VAL A 166 -10.78 13.42 8.06
C VAL A 166 -11.35 12.30 8.95
N PRO A 167 -11.73 12.55 10.21
CA PRO A 167 -12.20 11.51 11.14
C PRO A 167 -13.38 10.68 10.61
N GLU A 168 -14.28 11.31 9.86
CA GLU A 168 -15.44 10.68 9.25
C GLU A 168 -15.07 9.60 8.23
N TRP A 169 -13.89 9.70 7.60
CA TRP A 169 -13.39 8.69 6.66
C TRP A 169 -12.69 7.51 7.35
N GLN A 170 -12.44 7.60 8.66
CA GLN A 170 -11.73 6.58 9.44
C GLN A 170 -12.65 5.56 10.11
N THR A 171 -13.97 5.77 10.01
CA THR A 171 -14.96 4.85 10.59
C THR A 171 -15.46 3.92 9.51
N HIS A 172 -15.26 2.61 9.71
CA HIS A 172 -15.67 1.58 8.75
C HIS A 172 -16.67 0.63 9.40
N ALA A 173 -17.64 0.16 8.62
CA ALA A 173 -18.62 -0.83 9.08
C ALA A 173 -17.96 -2.16 9.47
N ASN A 174 -16.82 -2.50 8.86
CA ASN A 174 -16.03 -3.68 9.22
C ASN A 174 -15.11 -3.47 10.45
N GLY A 175 -15.01 -2.26 10.99
CA GLY A 175 -14.22 -1.96 12.20
C GLY A 175 -12.70 -2.04 12.03
N VAL A 176 -12.17 -2.16 10.81
CA VAL A 176 -10.71 -2.10 10.58
C VAL A 176 -10.15 -0.76 11.07
N SER A 177 -9.01 -0.82 11.73
CA SER A 177 -8.43 0.32 12.44
C SER A 177 -7.05 0.76 11.96
N ASN A 178 -6.28 -0.14 11.33
CA ASN A 178 -4.92 0.11 10.83
C ASN A 178 -4.50 -0.96 9.82
N ILE A 179 -3.58 -0.61 8.92
CA ILE A 179 -2.67 -1.56 8.27
C ILE A 179 -1.55 -1.87 9.25
N ILE A 180 -1.26 -3.15 9.44
CA ILE A 180 -0.19 -3.62 10.33
C ILE A 180 0.85 -4.48 9.60
N GLY A 181 0.66 -4.72 8.29
CA GLY A 181 1.73 -5.29 7.50
C GLY A 181 1.47 -5.36 6.00
N VAL A 182 2.56 -5.57 5.26
CA VAL A 182 2.57 -5.89 3.83
C VAL A 182 3.44 -7.11 3.62
N THR A 183 2.91 -8.10 2.91
CA THR A 183 3.64 -9.34 2.60
C THR A 183 4.06 -9.37 1.14
N TYR A 184 5.32 -9.71 0.91
CA TYR A 184 5.94 -9.96 -0.38
C TYR A 184 6.25 -11.45 -0.53
N VAL A 185 6.20 -11.95 -1.76
CA VAL A 185 6.78 -13.24 -2.15
C VAL A 185 8.04 -12.97 -2.94
N THR A 186 9.13 -13.63 -2.56
CA THR A 186 10.42 -13.57 -3.27
C THR A 186 10.67 -14.89 -3.95
N PRO A 187 11.02 -14.91 -5.26
CA PRO A 187 11.07 -16.15 -6.04
C PRO A 187 12.22 -17.09 -5.65
N ASP A 188 13.31 -16.53 -5.12
CA ASP A 188 14.52 -17.25 -4.75
C ASP A 188 15.24 -16.58 -3.56
N THR A 189 16.33 -17.23 -3.11
CA THR A 189 17.10 -16.77 -1.95
C THR A 189 17.87 -15.47 -2.24
N ASP A 190 18.24 -15.21 -3.49
CA ASP A 190 18.98 -14.00 -3.87
C ASP A 190 18.06 -12.79 -3.83
N SER A 191 16.83 -12.93 -4.34
CA SER A 191 15.77 -11.93 -4.25
C SER A 191 15.38 -11.64 -2.81
N LEU A 192 15.26 -12.68 -1.97
CA LEU A 192 15.04 -12.52 -0.52
C LEU A 192 16.18 -11.73 0.14
N ARG A 193 17.43 -12.07 -0.18
CA ARG A 193 18.60 -11.38 0.37
C ARG A 193 18.67 -9.92 -0.08
N ALA A 194 18.37 -9.63 -1.35
CA ALA A 194 18.34 -8.28 -1.88
C ALA A 194 17.28 -7.42 -1.15
N LEU A 195 16.05 -7.95 -1.02
CA LEU A 195 14.98 -7.26 -0.31
C LEU A 195 15.29 -7.06 1.18
N ALA A 196 15.82 -8.08 1.86
CA ALA A 196 16.23 -7.95 3.25
C ALA A 196 17.37 -6.92 3.43
N THR A 197 18.33 -6.88 2.51
CA THR A 197 19.41 -5.87 2.51
C THR A 197 18.84 -4.46 2.38
N ARG A 198 17.87 -4.26 1.48
CA ARG A 198 17.16 -2.99 1.33
C ARG A 198 16.49 -2.57 2.65
N TRP A 199 15.79 -3.48 3.31
CA TRP A 199 15.18 -3.20 4.61
C TRP A 199 16.21 -2.89 5.70
N GLN A 200 17.35 -3.60 5.72
CA GLN A 200 18.43 -3.34 6.68
C GLN A 200 19.05 -1.97 6.48
N GLN A 201 19.18 -1.48 5.24
CA GLN A 201 19.63 -0.11 4.96
C GLN A 201 18.64 0.92 5.52
N MET A 202 17.33 0.69 5.33
CA MET A 202 16.28 1.64 5.72
C MET A 202 16.03 1.68 7.24
N TYR A 203 15.96 0.52 7.88
CA TYR A 203 15.52 0.37 9.27
C TYR A 203 16.67 0.01 10.23
N GLY A 204 17.79 -0.49 9.71
CA GLY A 204 18.91 -1.02 10.48
C GLY A 204 18.77 -2.53 10.76
N ALA A 205 19.90 -3.24 10.79
CA ALA A 205 19.93 -4.70 10.90
C ALA A 205 19.20 -5.29 12.12
N ARG A 206 19.15 -4.55 13.23
CA ARG A 206 18.45 -4.98 14.46
C ARG A 206 16.92 -5.03 14.34
N HIS A 207 16.37 -4.43 13.28
CA HIS A 207 14.93 -4.37 12.99
C HIS A 207 14.54 -5.31 11.85
N VAL A 208 15.47 -6.15 11.37
CA VAL A 208 15.24 -7.07 10.26
C VAL A 208 15.69 -8.47 10.65
N ASP A 209 14.74 -9.35 10.84
CA ASP A 209 14.98 -10.77 11.13
C ASP A 209 14.93 -11.57 9.83
N LEU A 210 16.02 -12.26 9.50
CA LEU A 210 16.05 -13.25 8.42
C LEU A 210 15.91 -14.65 9.02
N TYR A 211 15.15 -15.51 8.35
CA TYR A 211 14.97 -16.91 8.71
C TYR A 211 14.85 -17.78 7.47
N ASP A 212 14.79 -19.09 7.66
CA ASP A 212 14.69 -20.02 6.53
C ASP A 212 13.39 -19.81 5.74
N GLY A 213 13.54 -19.42 4.48
CA GLY A 213 12.43 -19.10 3.58
C GLY A 213 11.71 -17.78 3.85
N GLY A 214 12.33 -16.81 4.55
CA GLY A 214 11.74 -15.46 4.65
C GLY A 214 12.52 -14.44 5.48
N ALA A 215 11.92 -13.25 5.58
CA ALA A 215 12.43 -12.15 6.39
C ALA A 215 11.27 -11.28 6.88
N VAL A 216 11.44 -10.60 8.02
CA VAL A 216 10.50 -9.60 8.54
C VAL A 216 11.26 -8.34 8.94
N ALA A 217 10.74 -7.18 8.55
CA ALA A 217 11.23 -5.87 8.98
C ALA A 217 10.17 -5.13 9.80
N ASP A 218 10.55 -4.65 10.99
CA ASP A 218 9.75 -3.76 11.80
C ASP A 218 9.93 -2.30 11.33
N THR A 219 8.85 -1.68 10.87
CA THR A 219 8.86 -0.29 10.38
C THR A 219 8.55 0.74 11.48
N GLY A 220 8.20 0.27 12.68
CA GLY A 220 7.62 1.07 13.76
C GLY A 220 6.13 1.36 13.59
N CYS A 221 5.56 1.13 12.40
CA CYS A 221 4.13 1.25 12.09
C CYS A 221 3.68 0.09 11.20
N GLY A 222 3.81 -1.13 11.73
CA GLY A 222 3.54 -2.39 11.02
C GLY A 222 4.80 -3.06 10.47
N HIS A 223 4.63 -4.23 9.86
CA HIS A 223 5.73 -5.09 9.42
C HIS A 223 5.76 -5.27 7.90
N LEU A 224 6.96 -5.30 7.32
CA LEU A 224 7.16 -5.82 5.97
C LEU A 224 7.63 -7.27 6.09
N ARG A 225 6.99 -8.18 5.36
CA ARG A 225 7.27 -9.61 5.42
C ARG A 225 7.62 -10.12 4.04
N ALA A 226 8.70 -10.88 3.92
CA ALA A 226 9.07 -11.61 2.71
C ALA A 226 8.92 -13.10 2.98
N LEU A 227 8.28 -13.81 2.06
CA LEU A 227 8.06 -15.25 2.12
C LEU A 227 8.61 -15.92 0.86
N SER A 228 9.12 -17.14 1.01
CA SER A 228 9.26 -18.05 -0.13
C SER A 228 7.89 -18.39 -0.73
N PRO A 229 7.83 -18.83 -2.00
CA PRO A 229 6.57 -19.22 -2.62
C PRO A 229 5.82 -20.29 -1.82
N GLN A 230 6.52 -21.30 -1.30
CA GLN A 230 5.92 -22.39 -0.53
C GLN A 230 5.29 -21.90 0.78
N ARG A 231 5.93 -20.95 1.48
CA ARG A 231 5.38 -20.38 2.72
C ARG A 231 4.16 -19.51 2.43
N ALA A 232 4.18 -18.77 1.32
CA ALA A 232 3.05 -17.95 0.92
C ALA A 232 1.85 -18.80 0.47
N GLU A 233 2.08 -19.84 -0.34
CA GLU A 233 1.05 -20.80 -0.73
C GLU A 233 0.41 -21.46 0.49
N ALA A 234 1.20 -21.89 1.47
CA ALA A 234 0.68 -22.46 2.70
C ALA A 234 -0.15 -21.44 3.51
N ARG A 235 0.33 -20.21 3.65
CA ARG A 235 -0.34 -19.15 4.42
C ARG A 235 -1.69 -18.72 3.82
N TYR A 236 -1.77 -18.66 2.51
CA TYR A 236 -2.94 -18.15 1.78
C TYR A 236 -3.70 -19.26 1.03
N ALA A 237 -3.49 -20.54 1.38
CA ALA A 237 -4.06 -21.70 0.70
C ALA A 237 -5.59 -21.62 0.53
N ALA A 238 -6.29 -21.00 1.48
CA ALA A 238 -7.75 -20.89 1.46
C ALA A 238 -8.30 -19.99 0.34
N VAL A 239 -7.48 -19.05 -0.17
CA VAL A 239 -7.90 -18.06 -1.18
C VAL A 239 -6.95 -17.98 -2.38
N GLY A 240 -5.84 -18.72 -2.34
CA GLY A 240 -4.78 -18.65 -3.35
C GLY A 240 -3.90 -17.41 -3.23
N LEU A 241 -2.91 -17.33 -4.12
CA LEU A 241 -2.04 -16.16 -4.27
C LEU A 241 -2.54 -15.26 -5.41
N PRO A 242 -2.20 -13.96 -5.38
CA PRO A 242 -2.41 -13.07 -6.51
C PRO A 242 -1.77 -13.60 -7.80
N MET A 243 -2.38 -13.26 -8.94
CA MET A 243 -1.82 -13.53 -10.26
C MET A 243 -0.54 -12.71 -10.47
N ALA A 244 0.49 -13.36 -11.01
CA ALA A 244 1.74 -12.74 -11.38
C ALA A 244 2.17 -13.23 -12.78
N GLN A 245 2.42 -12.31 -13.72
CA GLN A 245 2.83 -12.68 -15.09
C GLN A 245 4.30 -13.13 -15.19
N ALA A 246 5.12 -12.83 -14.20
CA ALA A 246 6.56 -13.11 -14.22
C ALA A 246 7.05 -13.63 -12.87
N THR A 247 8.15 -14.39 -12.88
CA THR A 247 8.84 -14.78 -11.65
C THR A 247 9.69 -13.60 -11.15
N ARG A 248 9.17 -12.81 -10.22
CA ARG A 248 9.88 -11.70 -9.54
C ARG A 248 9.37 -11.54 -8.11
N THR A 249 9.98 -10.62 -7.36
CA THR A 249 9.43 -10.22 -6.06
C THR A 249 8.11 -9.47 -6.26
N HIS A 250 7.05 -9.92 -5.59
CA HIS A 250 5.71 -9.37 -5.69
C HIS A 250 5.09 -9.11 -4.33
N ALA A 251 4.38 -8.00 -4.18
CA ALA A 251 3.54 -7.76 -3.03
C ALA A 251 2.24 -8.56 -3.16
N VAL A 252 1.94 -9.43 -2.19
CA VAL A 252 0.82 -10.36 -2.27
C VAL A 252 -0.29 -10.13 -1.26
N ALA A 253 0.00 -9.47 -0.14
CA ALA A 253 -1.01 -9.25 0.89
C ALA A 253 -0.84 -7.95 1.67
N ILE A 254 -1.95 -7.42 2.15
CA ILE A 254 -2.03 -6.34 3.14
C ILE A 254 -2.70 -6.90 4.38
N THR A 255 -2.03 -6.81 5.53
CA THR A 255 -2.57 -7.25 6.83
C THR A 255 -3.21 -6.07 7.55
N LEU A 256 -4.44 -6.25 7.99
CA LEU A 256 -5.36 -5.26 8.55
C LEU A 256 -5.76 -5.66 9.97
N LEU A 257 -5.70 -4.70 10.90
CA LEU A 257 -6.11 -4.91 12.28
C LEU A 257 -7.60 -4.59 12.45
N ALA A 258 -8.38 -5.60 12.86
CA ALA A 258 -9.80 -5.51 13.13
C ALA A 258 -10.16 -6.18 14.47
N PRO A 259 -10.86 -5.50 15.38
CA PRO A 259 -11.10 -6.02 16.73
C PRO A 259 -12.11 -7.17 16.78
N ASP A 260 -13.03 -7.28 15.81
CA ASP A 260 -14.11 -8.26 15.80
C ASP A 260 -14.22 -8.96 14.43
N LEU A 261 -13.53 -10.10 14.29
CA LEU A 261 -13.57 -10.90 13.07
C LEU A 261 -14.93 -11.58 12.86
N ALA A 262 -15.69 -11.89 13.91
CA ALA A 262 -16.99 -12.52 13.77
C ALA A 262 -18.02 -11.56 13.16
N HIS A 263 -17.97 -10.28 13.54
CA HIS A 263 -18.75 -9.22 12.91
C HIS A 263 -18.41 -9.04 11.43
N ILE A 264 -17.11 -9.01 11.09
CA ILE A 264 -16.67 -8.94 9.68
C ILE A 264 -17.20 -10.13 8.88
N GLU A 265 -17.10 -11.33 9.44
CA GLU A 265 -17.54 -12.53 8.75
C GLU A 265 -19.06 -12.52 8.49
N ALA A 266 -19.85 -12.08 9.47
CA ALA A 266 -21.30 -11.93 9.32
C ALA A 266 -21.65 -10.93 8.20
N LEU A 267 -20.99 -9.77 8.19
CA LEU A 267 -21.13 -8.74 7.15
C LEU A 267 -20.80 -9.31 5.77
N TRP A 268 -19.70 -10.05 5.64
CA TRP A 268 -19.25 -10.62 4.37
C TRP A 268 -20.14 -11.71 3.84
N ARG A 269 -20.72 -12.54 4.72
CA ARG A 269 -21.73 -13.54 4.33
C ARG A 269 -22.98 -12.87 3.75
N GLU A 270 -23.44 -11.78 4.35
CA GLU A 270 -24.58 -11.01 3.86
C GLU A 270 -24.28 -10.34 2.52
N HIS A 271 -23.09 -9.76 2.36
CA HIS A 271 -22.70 -9.03 1.15
C HIS A 271 -22.05 -9.90 0.06
N GLY A 272 -21.92 -11.21 0.27
CA GLY A 272 -21.33 -12.16 -0.68
C GLY A 272 -19.87 -11.85 -1.02
N VAL A 273 -19.08 -11.45 -0.03
CA VAL A 273 -17.62 -11.28 -0.17
C VAL A 273 -16.97 -12.67 -0.15
N PRO A 274 -16.13 -13.03 -1.13
CA PRO A 274 -15.42 -14.30 -1.12
C PRO A 274 -14.23 -14.25 -0.13
N TYR A 275 -14.22 -15.16 0.83
CA TYR A 275 -13.22 -15.19 1.89
C TYR A 275 -12.87 -16.63 2.31
N GLY A 276 -11.73 -16.76 2.97
CA GLY A 276 -11.28 -17.97 3.63
C GLY A 276 -10.70 -17.66 5.01
N TYR A 277 -10.08 -18.67 5.60
CA TYR A 277 -9.41 -18.56 6.90
C TYR A 277 -7.94 -18.96 6.77
N ASN A 278 -7.10 -18.36 7.60
CA ASN A 278 -5.77 -18.88 7.87
C ASN A 278 -5.55 -18.96 9.39
N GLU A 279 -4.32 -19.24 9.81
CA GLU A 279 -3.98 -19.41 11.24
C GLU A 279 -4.16 -18.12 12.07
N HIS A 280 -4.27 -16.95 11.43
CA HIS A 280 -4.35 -15.65 12.12
C HIS A 280 -5.71 -14.96 12.04
N GLY A 281 -6.53 -15.29 11.04
CA GLY A 281 -7.84 -14.66 10.89
C GLY A 281 -8.51 -14.93 9.54
N LEU A 282 -9.15 -13.89 9.00
CA LEU A 282 -9.91 -13.95 7.76
C LEU A 282 -9.07 -13.43 6.59
N VAL A 283 -9.22 -14.03 5.42
CA VAL A 283 -8.54 -13.59 4.20
C VAL A 283 -9.53 -13.42 3.06
N VAL A 284 -9.45 -12.31 2.33
CA VAL A 284 -10.26 -12.06 1.12
C VAL A 284 -9.49 -12.49 -0.12
N GLU A 285 -10.20 -13.06 -1.10
CA GLU A 285 -9.61 -13.49 -2.36
C GLU A 285 -8.90 -12.36 -3.12
N PRO A 286 -7.69 -12.61 -3.69
CA PRO A 286 -6.96 -11.62 -4.46
C PRO A 286 -7.78 -10.95 -5.55
N GLU A 287 -8.50 -11.75 -6.36
CA GLU A 287 -9.29 -11.24 -7.47
C GLU A 287 -10.36 -10.26 -6.98
N PHE A 288 -10.93 -10.46 -5.78
CA PHE A 288 -11.98 -9.60 -5.24
C PHE A 288 -11.46 -8.29 -4.66
N ALA A 289 -10.21 -8.24 -4.20
CA ALA A 289 -9.61 -7.06 -3.58
C ALA A 289 -8.63 -6.28 -4.50
N GLY A 290 -8.47 -6.67 -5.76
CA GLY A 290 -7.62 -5.95 -6.73
C GLY A 290 -6.26 -6.61 -6.91
N ASN A 291 -6.26 -7.94 -7.04
CA ASN A 291 -5.09 -8.80 -7.12
C ASN A 291 -4.14 -8.64 -5.92
N VAL A 292 -4.70 -8.63 -4.72
CA VAL A 292 -3.97 -8.62 -3.44
C VAL A 292 -4.82 -9.32 -2.38
N VAL A 293 -4.22 -10.15 -1.54
CA VAL A 293 -4.94 -10.71 -0.38
C VAL A 293 -5.12 -9.61 0.66
N LEU A 294 -6.34 -9.40 1.14
CA LEU A 294 -6.56 -8.62 2.37
C LEU A 294 -6.70 -9.60 3.53
N GLU A 295 -5.75 -9.58 4.45
CA GLU A 295 -5.72 -10.42 5.65
C GLU A 295 -6.18 -9.61 6.86
N PHE A 296 -7.22 -10.06 7.56
CA PHE A 296 -7.82 -9.38 8.70
C PHE A 296 -7.53 -10.19 9.96
N VAL A 297 -6.89 -9.54 10.94
CA VAL A 297 -6.49 -10.16 12.21
C VAL A 297 -6.92 -9.30 13.39
N ASN A 298 -7.07 -9.91 14.56
CA ASN A 298 -7.49 -9.21 15.78
C ASN A 298 -6.33 -8.86 16.73
N HIS A 299 -5.10 -9.24 16.39
CA HIS A 299 -3.88 -8.85 17.10
C HIS A 299 -2.69 -8.84 16.13
N PRO A 300 -1.66 -8.03 16.40
CA PRO A 300 -0.41 -8.09 15.64
C PRO A 300 0.32 -9.43 15.82
N HIS A 301 0.96 -9.90 14.75
CA HIS A 301 1.74 -11.16 14.69
C HIS A 301 2.96 -11.06 13.77
#